data_AF-A0AAV2R6M1-F1
#
_entry.id   AF-A0AAV2R6M1-F1
#
_cell.length_a   1.000
_cell.length_b   1.000
_cell.length_c   1.000
_cell.angle_alpha   90.00
_cell.angle_beta   90.00
_cell.angle_gamma   90.00
#
_symmetry.space_group_name_H-M   'P 1'
#
loop_
_entity.id
_entity.type
_entity.pdbx_description
1 polymer ?
#
loop_
_entity_poly.entity_id
_entity_poly.type
_entity_poly.pdbx_seq_one_letter_code
_entity_poly.pdbx_strand_id
1 'polypeptide(L)'
;MDIAVIYSSKLILSATPVLHNIIKAAAKVVPAPEESGHTTLWDLWKDQDGSIDYNLASTSDHAPLYQRLGIPTSYMVWIHNPAEYNWCDYPLYHTTYENFEAMKYLDPEFHYHLAIAQLWSMMALGLVDNKVLPMDPRDEVVMQQVLLQSLE
;
A
#
# COMPACT_ATOMS: atom_id res chain seq x y z
N MET A 1 -1.91 -1.77 9.44
CA MET A 1 -2.16 -2.79 8.40
C MET A 1 -3.38 -3.57 8.83
N ASP A 2 -4.35 -3.73 7.94
CA ASP A 2 -5.58 -4.47 8.18
C ASP A 2 -5.50 -5.80 7.42
N ILE A 3 -5.91 -5.82 6.15
CA ILE A 3 -5.68 -6.93 5.22
C ILE A 3 -4.37 -6.70 4.45
N ALA A 4 -3.51 -7.73 4.40
CA ALA A 4 -2.27 -7.69 3.64
C ALA A 4 -2.47 -8.13 2.17
N VAL A 5 -3.18 -9.23 1.97
CA VAL A 5 -3.43 -9.81 0.65
C VAL A 5 -4.90 -10.18 0.50
N ILE A 6 -5.57 -9.47 -0.42
CA ILE A 6 -6.86 -9.84 -0.98
C ILE A 6 -6.64 -10.79 -2.17
N TYR A 7 -5.67 -10.45 -3.02
CA TYR A 7 -5.24 -11.27 -4.15
C TYR A 7 -3.81 -10.89 -4.54
N SER A 8 -3.02 -11.87 -4.98
CA SER A 8 -1.58 -11.69 -5.25
C SER A 8 -1.30 -11.18 -6.66
N SER A 9 -1.74 -9.96 -6.99
CA SER A 9 -1.55 -9.36 -8.33
C SER A 9 -1.06 -7.92 -8.28
N LYS A 10 -1.89 -6.96 -7.86
CA LYS A 10 -1.61 -5.53 -7.91
C LYS A 10 -1.43 -4.95 -6.51
N LEU A 11 -0.36 -4.17 -6.27
CA LEU A 11 -0.18 -3.44 -5.03
C LEU A 11 -0.92 -2.10 -5.09
N ILE A 12 -1.80 -1.86 -4.13
CA ILE A 12 -2.45 -0.56 -3.94
C ILE A 12 -1.87 0.10 -2.70
N LEU A 13 -1.52 1.37 -2.87
CA LEU A 13 -0.93 2.22 -1.83
C LEU A 13 -1.74 3.51 -1.75
N SER A 14 -2.30 3.78 -0.58
CA SER A 14 -2.84 5.07 -0.23
C SER A 14 -2.00 5.67 0.90
N ALA A 15 -1.64 6.95 0.82
CA ALA A 15 -0.86 7.58 1.87
C ALA A 15 -1.00 9.09 1.88
N THR A 16 -0.71 9.69 3.04
CA THR A 16 -0.47 11.13 3.12
C THR A 16 0.78 11.51 2.31
N PRO A 17 0.80 12.64 1.60
CA PRO A 17 1.90 13.03 0.71
C PRO A 17 3.28 12.98 1.36
N VAL A 18 3.38 13.42 2.61
CA VAL A 18 4.63 13.41 3.39
C VAL A 18 5.26 12.02 3.59
N LEU A 19 4.53 10.92 3.36
CA LEU A 19 5.06 9.55 3.44
C LEU A 19 5.56 9.01 2.08
N HIS A 20 5.38 9.74 0.98
CA HIS A 20 5.73 9.27 -0.36
C HIS A 20 7.20 8.88 -0.50
N ASN A 21 8.09 9.73 0.02
CA ASN A 21 9.52 9.52 -0.13
C ASN A 21 9.99 8.28 0.63
N ILE A 22 9.50 8.05 1.85
CA ILE A 22 9.87 6.87 2.63
C ILE A 22 9.28 5.58 2.03
N ILE A 23 8.05 5.62 1.52
CA ILE A 23 7.43 4.48 0.82
C ILE A 23 8.26 4.10 -0.40
N LYS A 24 8.61 5.07 -1.26
CA LYS A 24 9.43 4.83 -2.46
C LYS A 24 10.84 4.35 -2.11
N ALA A 25 11.45 4.90 -1.06
CA ALA A 25 12.76 4.47 -0.61
C ALA A 25 12.74 3.02 -0.10
N ALA A 26 11.72 2.66 0.68
CA ALA A 26 11.53 1.30 1.17
C ALA A 26 11.25 0.31 0.03
N ALA A 27 10.35 0.63 -0.90
CA ALA A 27 10.02 -0.23 -2.04
C ALA A 27 11.22 -0.53 -2.94
N LYS A 28 12.21 0.39 -3.04
CA LYS A 28 13.43 0.20 -3.83
C LYS A 28 14.42 -0.82 -3.24
N VAL A 29 14.29 -1.16 -1.96
CA VAL A 29 15.19 -2.09 -1.28
C VAL A 29 14.51 -3.39 -0.86
N VAL A 30 13.18 -3.43 -0.88
CA VAL A 30 12.39 -4.63 -0.63
C VAL A 30 12.36 -5.49 -1.91
N PRO A 31 12.70 -6.79 -1.82
CA PRO A 31 12.52 -7.73 -2.94
C PRO A 31 11.06 -7.81 -3.40
N ALA A 32 10.83 -7.92 -4.71
CA ALA A 32 9.50 -8.27 -5.21
C ALA A 32 9.19 -9.76 -4.90
N PRO A 33 7.90 -10.15 -4.84
CA PRO A 33 7.51 -11.56 -4.87
C PRO A 33 8.12 -12.27 -6.09
N GLU A 34 8.66 -13.49 -5.91
CA GLU A 34 9.41 -14.19 -6.96
C GLU A 34 8.57 -14.39 -8.24
N GLU A 35 7.27 -14.63 -8.06
CA GLU A 35 6.28 -14.85 -9.12
C GLU A 35 6.08 -13.63 -10.02
N SER A 36 6.44 -12.43 -9.55
CA SER A 36 6.26 -11.21 -10.32
C SER A 36 7.31 -11.06 -11.44
N GLY A 37 8.47 -11.72 -11.30
CA GLY A 37 9.59 -11.58 -12.22
C GLY A 37 10.37 -10.27 -12.09
N HIS A 38 10.13 -9.48 -11.03
CA HIS A 38 10.84 -8.23 -10.75
C HIS A 38 11.91 -8.41 -9.69
N THR A 39 12.91 -7.53 -9.67
CA THR A 39 13.96 -7.56 -8.65
C THR A 39 13.51 -6.87 -7.36
N THR A 40 12.95 -5.66 -7.47
CA THR A 40 12.49 -4.89 -6.31
C THR A 40 11.00 -4.64 -6.37
N LEU A 41 10.38 -4.44 -5.21
CA LEU A 41 8.97 -4.10 -5.10
C LEU A 41 8.66 -2.78 -5.83
N TRP A 42 9.62 -1.86 -5.89
CA TRP A 42 9.53 -0.64 -6.68
C TRP A 42 9.45 -0.92 -8.19
N ASP A 43 10.22 -1.87 -8.72
CA ASP A 43 10.18 -2.19 -10.15
C ASP A 43 8.81 -2.75 -10.54
N LEU A 44 8.29 -3.67 -9.72
CA LEU A 44 6.94 -4.22 -9.86
C LEU A 44 5.87 -3.12 -9.79
N TRP A 45 5.89 -2.32 -8.72
CA TRP A 45 4.86 -1.29 -8.52
C TRP A 45 4.90 -0.21 -9.60
N LYS A 46 6.10 0.17 -10.07
CA LYS A 46 6.26 1.13 -11.16
C LYS A 46 5.63 0.64 -12.47
N ASP A 47 5.74 -0.65 -12.77
CA ASP A 47 5.08 -1.23 -13.95
C ASP A 47 3.54 -1.27 -13.80
N GLN A 48 3.03 -1.29 -12.56
CA GLN A 48 1.60 -1.29 -12.27
C GLN A 48 0.93 0.08 -12.23
N ASP A 49 1.73 1.16 -12.10
CA ASP A 49 1.44 2.59 -12.28
C ASP A 49 2.35 3.48 -11.39
N GLY A 50 2.94 2.91 -10.33
CA GLY A 50 3.78 3.61 -9.35
C GLY A 50 3.06 4.74 -8.61
N SER A 51 1.72 4.72 -8.61
CA SER A 51 0.87 5.78 -8.10
C SER A 51 0.48 5.54 -6.65
N ILE A 52 0.45 6.62 -5.86
CA ILE A 52 -0.08 6.61 -4.49
C ILE A 52 -1.38 7.39 -4.53
N ASP A 53 -2.45 6.76 -4.03
CA ASP A 53 -3.73 7.41 -3.83
C ASP A 53 -3.71 8.27 -2.56
N TYR A 54 -4.21 9.50 -2.66
CA TYR A 54 -4.34 10.40 -1.52
C TYR A 54 -5.65 10.19 -0.75
N ASN A 55 -6.55 9.34 -1.26
CA ASN A 55 -7.82 9.03 -0.64
C ASN A 55 -7.67 8.00 0.50
N LEU A 56 -7.36 8.49 1.70
CA LEU A 56 -7.43 7.74 2.95
C LEU A 56 -8.86 7.79 3.51
N ALA A 57 -9.76 7.07 2.82
CA ALA A 57 -11.17 6.94 3.19
C ALA A 57 -11.35 6.27 4.57
N SER A 58 -12.58 6.27 5.10
CA SER A 58 -12.88 5.71 6.43
C SER A 58 -13.00 4.18 6.44
N THR A 59 -12.16 3.47 5.68
CA THR A 59 -12.31 2.04 5.38
C THR A 59 -11.69 1.12 6.43
N SER A 60 -10.87 1.63 7.34
CA SER A 60 -10.18 0.84 8.37
C SER A 60 -9.78 1.72 9.57
N ASP A 61 -9.06 1.15 10.55
CA ASP A 61 -8.70 1.77 11.83
C ASP A 61 -7.82 3.02 11.74
N HIS A 62 -7.27 3.28 10.56
CA HIS A 62 -6.43 4.43 10.28
C HIS A 62 -7.25 5.74 10.18
N ALA A 63 -8.56 5.66 9.97
CA ALA A 63 -9.46 6.80 9.78
C ALA A 63 -9.41 7.84 10.92
N PRO A 64 -9.55 7.48 12.22
CA PRO A 64 -9.43 8.46 13.30
C PRO A 64 -8.03 9.06 13.44
N LEU A 65 -6.97 8.33 13.10
CA LEU A 65 -5.59 8.86 13.15
C LEU A 65 -5.41 9.95 12.10
N TYR A 66 -5.86 9.70 10.87
CA TYR A 66 -5.77 10.65 9.78
C TYR A 66 -6.79 11.80 9.92
N GLN A 67 -8.09 11.48 9.95
CA GLN A 67 -9.17 12.46 9.79
C GLN A 67 -9.45 13.27 11.06
N ARG A 68 -9.10 12.76 12.24
CA ARG A 68 -9.36 13.43 13.52
C ARG A 68 -8.10 13.97 14.19
N LEU A 69 -6.99 13.24 14.12
CA LEU A 69 -5.76 13.62 14.80
C LEU A 69 -4.70 14.25 13.87
N GLY A 70 -4.87 14.16 12.55
CA GLY A 70 -3.91 14.70 11.59
C GLY A 70 -2.58 13.97 11.58
N ILE A 71 -2.56 12.68 11.93
CA ILE A 71 -1.35 11.87 11.94
C ILE A 71 -1.08 11.33 10.52
N PRO A 72 0.13 11.53 9.97
CA PRO A 72 0.53 10.94 8.69
C PRO A 72 0.29 9.43 8.68
N THR A 73 -0.39 8.96 7.65
CA THR A 73 -0.98 7.63 7.62
C THR A 73 -0.83 7.01 6.24
N SER A 74 -0.75 5.68 6.19
CA SER A 74 -0.81 4.93 4.95
C SER A 74 -1.67 3.69 5.10
N TYR A 75 -2.26 3.26 3.99
CA TYR A 75 -2.99 2.02 3.80
C TYR A 75 -2.42 1.31 2.58
N MET A 76 -2.15 0.01 2.71
CA MET A 76 -1.45 -0.77 1.69
C MET A 76 -2.02 -2.17 1.65
N VAL A 77 -2.32 -2.68 0.45
CA VAL A 77 -2.90 -4.01 0.28
C VAL A 77 -2.60 -4.55 -1.13
N TRP A 78 -2.42 -5.86 -1.23
CA TRP A 78 -2.41 -6.56 -2.52
C TRP A 78 -3.82 -6.92 -2.95
N ILE A 79 -4.21 -6.55 -4.16
CA ILE A 79 -5.53 -6.83 -4.74
C ILE A 79 -5.43 -7.53 -6.09
N HIS A 80 -6.59 -7.91 -6.64
CA HIS A 80 -6.69 -8.37 -8.00
C HIS A 80 -6.45 -7.22 -8.97
N ASN A 81 -6.09 -7.49 -10.22
CA ASN A 81 -6.04 -6.45 -11.24
C ASN A 81 -7.48 -5.97 -11.58
N PRO A 82 -7.86 -4.71 -11.30
CA PRO A 82 -9.22 -4.23 -11.56
C PRO A 82 -9.57 -4.20 -13.05
N ALA A 83 -8.56 -4.23 -13.94
CA ALA A 83 -8.78 -4.36 -15.38
C ALA A 83 -9.21 -5.78 -15.80
N GLU A 84 -8.93 -6.78 -14.98
CA GLU A 84 -9.28 -8.19 -15.24
C GLU A 84 -10.57 -8.58 -14.52
N TYR A 85 -10.75 -8.11 -13.28
CA TYR A 85 -11.91 -8.43 -12.45
C TYR A 85 -12.55 -7.15 -11.93
N ASN A 86 -13.87 -7.01 -12.13
CA ASN A 86 -14.65 -5.90 -11.61
C ASN A 86 -15.36 -6.31 -10.31
N TRP A 87 -14.58 -6.63 -9.27
CA TRP A 87 -15.11 -6.94 -7.94
C TRP A 87 -14.99 -5.72 -7.04
N CYS A 88 -16.02 -5.47 -6.22
CA CYS A 88 -15.97 -4.40 -5.23
C CYS A 88 -14.99 -4.74 -4.08
N ASP A 89 -14.75 -6.03 -3.85
CA ASP A 89 -13.81 -6.56 -2.85
C ASP A 89 -13.34 -7.96 -3.30
N TYR A 90 -13.27 -8.97 -2.42
CA TYR A 90 -13.05 -10.38 -2.79
C TYR A 90 -14.18 -11.32 -2.35
N PRO A 91 -14.37 -12.46 -3.06
CA PRO A 91 -15.49 -13.37 -2.81
C PRO A 91 -15.59 -13.96 -1.39
N LEU A 92 -14.49 -13.99 -0.63
CA LEU A 92 -14.44 -14.60 0.69
C LEU A 92 -14.74 -13.62 1.83
N TYR A 93 -14.73 -12.31 1.56
CA TYR A 93 -14.85 -11.25 2.56
C TYR A 93 -16.05 -11.47 3.48
N HIS A 94 -15.82 -11.46 4.80
CA HIS A 94 -16.84 -11.62 5.84
C HIS A 94 -17.68 -12.91 5.74
N THR A 95 -17.16 -13.95 5.09
CA THR A 95 -17.79 -15.28 5.04
C THR A 95 -17.04 -16.27 5.93
N THR A 96 -17.66 -17.41 6.22
CA THR A 96 -17.00 -18.53 6.92
C THR A 96 -15.88 -19.19 6.09
N TYR A 97 -15.77 -18.85 4.80
CA TYR A 97 -14.74 -19.37 3.91
C TYR A 97 -13.45 -18.55 3.95
N GLU A 98 -13.46 -17.40 4.64
CA GLU A 98 -12.25 -16.65 4.98
C GLU A 98 -11.51 -17.36 6.12
N ASN A 99 -10.72 -18.35 5.76
CA ASN A 99 -9.93 -19.16 6.70
C ASN A 99 -8.55 -19.46 6.10
N PHE A 100 -7.69 -20.11 6.90
CA PHE A 100 -6.31 -20.37 6.49
C PHE A 100 -6.18 -21.20 5.20
N GLU A 101 -7.15 -22.07 4.89
CA GLU A 101 -7.12 -22.85 3.65
C GLU A 101 -7.21 -21.96 2.40
N ALA A 102 -7.82 -20.79 2.51
CA ALA A 102 -7.86 -19.80 1.41
C ALA A 102 -6.46 -19.34 0.98
N MET A 103 -5.46 -19.38 1.88
CA MET A 103 -4.09 -18.97 1.55
C MET A 103 -3.46 -19.86 0.47
N LYS A 104 -3.91 -21.11 0.34
CA LYS A 104 -3.52 -22.01 -0.77
C LYS A 104 -3.89 -21.49 -2.15
N TYR A 105 -4.77 -20.50 -2.22
CA TYR A 105 -5.19 -19.85 -3.46
C TYR A 105 -4.78 -18.38 -3.52
N LEU A 106 -4.73 -17.71 -2.37
CA LEU A 106 -4.44 -16.28 -2.30
C LEU A 106 -2.95 -15.97 -2.26
N ASP A 107 -2.15 -16.69 -1.46
CA ASP A 107 -0.69 -16.50 -1.36
C ASP A 107 -0.03 -17.78 -0.82
N PRO A 108 0.13 -18.83 -1.66
CA PRO A 108 0.47 -20.18 -1.19
C PRO A 108 1.80 -20.27 -0.44
N GLU A 109 2.79 -19.51 -0.90
CA GLU A 109 4.15 -19.46 -0.34
C GLU A 109 4.39 -18.21 0.53
N PHE A 110 3.35 -17.40 0.76
CA PHE A 110 3.40 -16.18 1.58
C PHE A 110 4.39 -15.11 1.06
N HIS A 111 4.76 -15.14 -0.22
CA HIS A 111 5.72 -14.19 -0.79
C HIS A 111 5.15 -12.76 -0.84
N TYR A 112 3.85 -12.61 -1.08
CA TYR A 112 3.20 -11.29 -1.13
C TYR A 112 3.00 -10.71 0.27
N HIS A 113 2.63 -11.55 1.24
CA HIS A 113 2.62 -11.19 2.66
C HIS A 113 4.02 -10.77 3.14
N LEU A 114 5.06 -11.52 2.75
CA LEU A 114 6.44 -11.19 3.10
C LEU A 114 6.85 -9.83 2.52
N ALA A 115 6.59 -9.59 1.24
CA ALA A 115 6.97 -8.35 0.57
C ALA A 115 6.31 -7.12 1.23
N ILE A 116 5.01 -7.18 1.53
CA ILE A 116 4.33 -6.04 2.17
C ILE A 116 4.74 -5.88 3.64
N ALA A 117 5.02 -6.97 4.35
CA ALA A 117 5.57 -6.90 5.71
C ALA A 117 6.96 -6.25 5.74
N GLN A 118 7.82 -6.58 4.77
CA GLN A 118 9.13 -5.96 4.61
C GLN A 118 9.00 -4.48 4.24
N LEU A 119 8.05 -4.10 3.38
CA LEU A 119 7.77 -2.70 3.07
C LEU A 119 7.41 -1.91 4.33
N TRP A 120 6.44 -2.39 5.11
CA TRP A 120 6.07 -1.77 6.39
C TRP A 120 7.26 -1.68 7.36
N SER A 121 8.07 -2.74 7.44
CA SER A 121 9.24 -2.79 8.34
C SER A 121 10.30 -1.78 7.93
N MET A 122 10.62 -1.68 6.64
CA MET A 122 11.60 -0.73 6.14
C MET A 122 11.14 0.73 6.29
N MET A 123 9.84 0.99 6.12
CA MET A 123 9.27 2.29 6.44
C MET A 123 9.38 2.61 7.92
N ALA A 124 9.02 1.68 8.80
CA ALA A 124 9.09 1.87 10.24
C ALA A 124 10.53 2.19 10.67
N LEU A 125 11.51 1.39 10.22
CA LEU A 125 12.93 1.64 10.46
C LEU A 125 13.36 3.03 9.97
N GLY A 126 12.99 3.41 8.75
CA GLY A 126 13.32 4.74 8.23
C GLY A 126 12.64 5.88 8.97
N LEU A 127 11.49 5.66 9.59
CA LEU A 127 10.80 6.68 10.40
C LEU A 127 11.41 6.81 11.81
N VAL A 128 11.86 5.72 12.42
CA VAL A 128 12.34 5.72 13.82
C VAL A 128 13.86 5.95 13.95
N ASP A 129 14.67 5.49 12.99
CA ASP A 129 16.14 5.52 13.11
C ASP A 129 16.79 6.74 12.44
N ASN A 130 16.07 7.43 11.55
CA ASN A 130 16.64 8.59 10.86
C ASN A 130 16.70 9.82 11.78
N LYS A 131 17.87 10.49 11.81
CA LYS A 131 18.07 11.74 12.58
C LYS A 131 17.16 12.89 12.14
N VAL A 132 16.78 12.89 10.87
CA VAL A 132 15.84 13.83 10.28
C VAL A 132 14.69 13.00 9.72
N LEU A 133 13.45 13.33 10.10
CA LEU A 133 12.29 12.61 9.59
C LEU A 133 12.30 12.64 8.06
N PRO A 134 12.12 11.48 7.38
CA PRO A 134 12.12 11.38 5.93
C PRO A 134 10.77 11.86 5.34
N MET A 135 10.32 13.04 5.78
CA MET A 135 9.08 13.69 5.40
C MET A 135 9.39 15.08 4.83
N ASP A 136 8.82 15.40 3.68
CA ASP A 136 8.98 16.71 3.05
C ASP A 136 7.63 17.42 2.97
N PRO A 137 7.43 18.54 3.68
CA PRO A 137 6.18 19.31 3.61
C PRO A 137 5.83 19.79 2.19
N ARG A 138 6.80 19.87 1.27
CA ARG A 138 6.56 20.24 -0.12
C ARG A 138 5.77 19.16 -0.89
N ASP A 139 5.78 17.91 -0.41
CA ASP A 139 5.01 16.83 -1.03
C ASP A 139 3.50 17.11 -0.95
N GLU A 140 3.03 17.85 0.07
CA GLU A 140 1.63 18.28 0.21
C GLU A 140 1.14 19.16 -0.95
N VAL A 141 2.05 19.91 -1.58
CA VAL A 141 1.71 20.78 -2.72
C VAL A 141 1.20 19.94 -3.90
N VAL A 142 1.73 18.73 -4.08
CA VAL A 142 1.31 17.83 -5.16
C VAL A 142 -0.14 17.41 -4.97
N MET A 143 -0.53 16.99 -3.75
CA MET A 143 -1.91 16.65 -3.45
C MET A 143 -2.84 17.85 -3.61
N GLN A 144 -2.44 19.03 -3.12
CA GLN A 144 -3.24 20.25 -3.25
C GLN A 144 -3.49 20.61 -4.72
N GLN A 145 -2.50 20.44 -5.59
CA GLN A 145 -2.66 20.66 -7.04
C GLN A 145 -3.64 19.67 -7.66
N VAL A 146 -3.54 18.37 -7.33
CA VAL A 146 -4.48 17.34 -7.79
C VAL A 146 -5.92 17.66 -7.35
N LEU A 147 -6.09 18.07 -6.08
CA LEU A 147 -7.40 18.46 -5.55
C LEU A 147 -7.95 19.69 -6.26
N LEU A 148 -7.13 20.72 -6.47
CA LEU A 148 -7.56 21.94 -7.18
C LEU A 148 -8.01 21.63 -8.62
N GLN A 149 -7.27 20.79 -9.34
CA GLN A 149 -7.63 20.36 -10.69
C GLN A 149 -8.94 19.55 -10.73
N SER A 150 -9.27 18.82 -9.67
CA SER A 150 -10.52 18.05 -9.60
C SER A 150 -11.78 18.92 -9.37
N LEU A 151 -11.60 20.20 -9.01
CA LEU A 151 -12.68 21.15 -8.76
C LEU A 151 -13.04 22.00 -9.99
N GLU A 152 -12.22 21.97 -11.04
CA GLU A 152 -12.43 22.64 -12.33
C GLU A 152 -13.19 21.73 -13.31
#